data_AF-A0A9E0ASP7-F1
#
_entry.id   AF-A0A9E0ASP7-F1
#
_cell.length_a   1.000
_cell.length_b   1.000
_cell.length_c   1.000
_cell.angle_alpha   90.00
_cell.angle_beta   90.00
_cell.angle_gamma   90.00
#
_symmetry.space_group_name_H-M   'P 1'
#
loop_
_entity.id
_entity.type
_entity.pdbx_description
1 polymer ?
#
loop_
_entity_poly.entity_id
_entity_poly.type
_entity_poly.pdbx_seq_one_letter_code
_entity_poly.pdbx_strand_id
1 'polypeptide(L)' 'ITHSSSEFVIDFVRIMPGVPKAKVKSRILLTPQHAKRLMMALNDNITRFEESFGEVTIDQDFPDMPMHFGGPTAQA' A
#
# COMPACT_ATOMS: atom_id res chain seq x y z
N ILE A 1 -3.90 -3.17 4.33
CA ILE A 1 -3.22 -2.58 5.51
C ILE A 1 -3.80 -3.28 6.73
N THR A 2 -2.98 -3.96 7.52
CA THR A 2 -3.37 -4.53 8.82
C THR A 2 -2.73 -3.69 9.92
N HIS A 3 -3.54 -3.23 10.87
CA HIS A 3 -3.07 -2.51 12.05
C HIS A 3 -3.11 -3.43 13.27
N SER A 4 -2.02 -3.48 14.03
CA SER A 4 -2.09 -3.76 15.47
C SER A 4 -2.02 -2.41 16.19
N SER A 5 -2.52 -2.28 17.42
CA SER A 5 -2.51 -1.01 18.17
C SER A 5 -1.12 -0.37 18.31
N SER A 6 -0.06 -1.09 17.97
CA SER A 6 1.33 -0.68 18.21
C SER A 6 2.15 -0.52 16.93
N GLU A 7 1.68 -0.97 15.76
CA GLU A 7 2.52 -1.02 14.55
C GLU A 7 1.72 -0.82 13.25
N PHE A 8 2.32 -0.06 12.33
CA PHE A 8 1.92 0.08 10.94
C PHE A 8 2.83 -0.76 10.07
N VAL A 9 2.24 -1.61 9.22
CA VAL A 9 2.98 -2.46 8.28
C VAL A 9 2.72 -1.99 6.86
N ILE A 10 3.79 -1.67 6.14
CA ILE A 10 3.77 -1.28 4.72
C ILE A 10 4.44 -2.39 3.92
N ASP A 11 3.65 -3.06 3.08
CA ASP A 11 4.12 -4.14 2.22
C ASP A 11 4.30 -3.66 0.78
N PHE A 12 5.52 -3.79 0.26
CA PHE A 12 5.82 -3.58 -1.15
C PHE A 12 5.77 -4.93 -1.85
N VAL A 13 4.69 -5.16 -2.59
CA VAL A 13 4.48 -6.38 -3.37
C VAL A 13 4.73 -6.11 -4.84
N ARG A 14 5.34 -7.09 -5.54
CA ARG A 14 5.39 -7.08 -7.00
C ARG A 14 4.34 -8.05 -7.52
N ILE A 15 3.39 -7.52 -8.30
CA ILE A 15 2.39 -8.32 -9.01
C ILE A 15 2.88 -8.47 -10.46
N MET A 16 3.00 -9.71 -10.93
CA MET A 16 3.33 -10.01 -12.33
C MET A 16 2.15 -10.73 -12.97
N PRO A 17 1.75 -10.37 -14.20
CA PRO A 17 0.71 -11.10 -14.93
C PRO A 17 1.08 -12.59 -15.03
N GLY A 18 0.14 -13.48 -14.73
CA GLY A 18 0.35 -14.93 -14.79
C GLY A 18 0.96 -15.58 -13.53
N VAL A 19 1.31 -14.81 -12.49
CA VAL A 19 1.72 -15.37 -11.19
C VAL A 19 0.61 -15.11 -10.16
N PRO A 20 -0.13 -16.14 -9.71
CA PRO A 20 -1.33 -15.97 -8.88
C PRO A 20 -1.04 -15.48 -7.45
N LYS A 21 0.23 -15.48 -7.02
CA LYS A 21 0.64 -14.96 -5.71
C LYS A 21 1.63 -13.82 -5.88
N ALA A 22 1.21 -12.63 -5.48
CA ALA A 22 2.09 -11.47 -5.37
C ALA A 22 3.20 -11.78 -4.34
N LYS A 23 4.46 -11.68 -4.77
CA LYS A 23 5.59 -11.89 -3.85
C LYS A 23 5.91 -10.57 -3.15
N VAL A 24 5.91 -10.59 -1.82
CA VAL A 24 6.38 -9.45 -1.01
C VAL A 24 7.87 -9.28 -1.28
N LYS A 25 8.25 -8.09 -1.76
CA LYS A 25 9.65 -7.72 -2.01
C LYS A 25 10.28 -7.17 -0.74
N SER A 26 9.55 -6.31 -0.03
CA SER A 26 9.98 -5.73 1.23
C SER A 26 8.78 -5.40 2.11
N ARG A 27 8.98 -5.48 3.42
CA ARG A 27 8.01 -5.11 4.46
C ARG A 27 8.66 -4.10 5.38
N ILE A 28 8.03 -2.95 5.56
CA ILE A 28 8.48 -1.90 6.48
C ILE A 28 7.52 -1.87 7.66
N LEU A 29 8.06 -1.97 8.88
CA LEU A 29 7.30 -1.85 10.12
C LEU A 29 7.61 -0.49 10.73
N LEU A 30 6.56 0.25 11.09
CA LEU A 30 6.64 1.59 11.65
C LEU A 30 5.82 1.69 12.92
N THR A 31 6.30 2.47 13.89
CA THR A 31 5.44 2.90 14.99
C THR A 31 4.41 3.91 14.49
N PRO A 32 3.25 4.07 15.15
CA PRO A 32 2.23 5.04 14.76
C PRO A 32 2.76 6.48 14.62
N GLN A 33 3.68 6.88 15.50
CA GLN A 33 4.30 8.21 15.44
C GLN A 33 5.15 8.40 14.18
N HIS A 34 5.95 7.40 13.80
CA HIS A 34 6.75 7.45 12.58
C HIS A 34 5.89 7.40 11.32
N ALA A 35 4.83 6.59 11.31
CA ALA A 35 3.88 6.55 10.22
C ALA A 35 3.21 7.92 10.00
N LYS A 36 2.80 8.60 11.09
CA LYS A 36 2.21 9.95 11.00
C LYS A 36 3.21 10.98 10.46
N ARG A 37 4.46 10.96 10.92
CA ARG A 37 5.52 11.85 10.40
C ARG A 37 5.80 11.61 8.93
N LEU A 38 5.86 10.34 8.52
CA LEU A 38 6.07 9.96 7.13
C LEU A 38 4.93 10.48 6.23
N MET A 39 3.68 10.31 6.65
CA MET A 39 2.51 10.82 5.92
C MET A 39 2.58 12.33 5.71
N MET A 40 2.88 13.09 6.77
CA MET A 40 3.00 14.55 6.68
C MET A 40 4.13 14.97 5.73
N ALA A 41 5.30 14.35 5.86
CA ALA A 41 6.43 14.64 4.98
C ALA A 41 6.15 14.29 3.50
N LEU A 42 5.44 13.18 3.26
CA LEU A 42 5.04 12.79 1.91
C LEU A 42 4.06 13.78 1.31
N ASN A 43 3.06 14.23 2.08
CA ASN A 43 2.11 15.25 1.64
C ASN A 43 2.83 16.54 1.24
N ASP A 44 3.70 17.06 2.11
CA ASP A 44 4.46 18.29 1.84
C ASP A 44 5.34 18.16 0.58
N ASN A 45 5.96 17.00 0.38
CA ASN A 45 6.76 16.73 -0.81
C ASN A 45 5.93 16.65 -2.09
N ILE A 46 4.74 16.04 -2.04
CA ILE A 46 3.81 15.96 -3.18
C ILE A 46 3.34 17.37 -3.55
N THR A 47 2.91 18.18 -2.58
CA THR A 47 2.48 19.56 -2.85
C THR A 47 3.57 20.37 -3.53
N ARG A 48 4.82 20.32 -3.04
CA ARG A 48 5.95 21.00 -3.68
C ARG A 48 6.28 20.48 -5.08
N PHE A 49 6.12 19.17 -5.27
CA PHE A 49 6.28 18.56 -6.58
C PHE A 49 5.21 19.08 -7.55
N GLU A 50 3.95 19.12 -7.14
CA GLU A 50 2.83 19.60 -7.95
C GLU A 50 2.95 21.09 -8.30
N GLU A 51 3.43 21.91 -7.37
CA GLU A 51 3.74 23.32 -7.63
C GLU A 51 4.79 23.50 -8.74
N SER A 52 5.74 22.56 -8.86
CA SER A 52 6.86 22.64 -9.81
C SER A 52 6.59 21.96 -11.15
N PHE A 53 5.80 20.88 -11.15
CA PHE A 53 5.64 19.98 -12.29
C PHE A 53 4.18 19.80 -12.75
N GLY A 54 3.21 20.40 -12.05
CA GLY A 54 1.78 20.23 -12.31
C GLY A 54 1.15 19.13 -11.46
N GLU A 55 -0.18 19.12 -11.42
CA GLU A 55 -1.00 18.23 -10.58
C GLU A 55 -0.75 16.74 -10.90
N VAL A 56 -0.62 15.92 -9.86
CA VAL A 56 -0.49 14.46 -10.03
C VAL A 56 -1.89 13.87 -10.20
N THR A 57 -2.21 13.43 -11.41
CA THR A 57 -3.47 12.72 -11.67
C THR A 57 -3.40 11.30 -11.12
N ILE A 58 -4.40 10.94 -10.31
CA ILE A 58 -4.58 9.56 -9.88
C ILE A 58 -5.37 8.84 -10.97
N ASP A 59 -4.66 8.11 -11.84
CA ASP A 59 -5.31 7.19 -12.76
C ASP A 59 -5.99 6.08 -11.95
N GLN A 60 -7.32 6.03 -11.99
CA GLN A 60 -8.14 5.01 -11.30
C GLN A 60 -7.98 3.60 -11.90
N ASP A 61 -7.01 3.37 -12.78
CA ASP A 61 -6.73 2.08 -13.41
C ASP A 61 -5.99 1.09 -12.48
N PHE A 62 -6.31 1.11 -11.18
CA PHE A 62 -6.20 -0.11 -10.41
C PHE A 62 -7.45 -0.92 -10.75
N PRO A 63 -7.37 -1.97 -11.59
CA PRO A 63 -8.53 -2.81 -11.84
C PRO A 63 -9.05 -3.28 -10.48
N ASP A 64 -10.36 -3.09 -10.25
CA ASP A 64 -11.11 -3.63 -9.12
C ASP A 64 -10.81 -5.13 -9.02
N MET A 65 -9.70 -5.49 -8.35
CA MET A 65 -9.36 -6.87 -8.14
C MET A 65 -10.26 -7.30 -7.00
N PRO A 66 -11.22 -8.21 -7.24
CA PRO A 66 -12.16 -8.60 -6.21
C PRO A 66 -11.36 -9.22 -5.06
N MET A 67 -11.31 -8.53 -3.93
CA MET A 67 -10.83 -9.04 -2.64
C MET A 67 -11.85 -10.06 -2.09
N HIS A 68 -12.27 -11.02 -2.91
CA HIS A 68 -13.07 -12.15 -2.45
C HIS A 68 -12.11 -13.15 -1.78
N PHE A 69 -11.81 -12.90 -0.51
CA PHE A 69 -11.27 -13.88 0.44
C PHE A 69 -12.32 -14.98 0.70
N GLY A 70 -12.69 -15.72 -0.34
CA GLY A 70 -13.56 -16.90 -0.28
C GLY A 70 -12.73 -18.14 -0.54
N GLY A 71 -11.92 -18.55 0.45
CA GLY A 71 -11.33 -19.88 0.45
C GLY A 71 -12.37 -20.91 0.95
N PRO A 72 -12.40 -22.14 0.41
CA PRO A 72 -13.29 -23.18 0.90
C PRO A 72 -12.93 -23.56 2.34
N THR A 73 -13.95 -23.86 3.14
CA THR A 73 -13.87 -24.45 4.48
C THR A 73 -12.83 -25.56 4.51
N ALA A 74 -11.81 -25.39 5.34
CA ALA A 74 -10.84 -26.44 5.64
C ALA A 74 -11.59 -27.67 6.19
N GLN A 75 -11.51 -28.79 5.46
CA GLN A 75 -11.76 -30.11 6.02
C GLN A 75 -10.40 -30.73 6.32
N ALA A 76 -10.15 -30.97 7.61
CA ALA A 76 -9.21 -31.93 8.16
C ALA A 76 -9.93 -32.64 9.30
#